data_AF-A0A212SVL6-F1
#
_entry.id   AF-A0A212SVL6-F1
#
_cell.length_a   1.000
_cell.length_b   1.000
_cell.length_c   1.000
_cell.angle_alpha   90.00
_cell.angle_beta   90.00
_cell.angle_gamma   90.00
#
_symmetry.space_group_name_H-M   'P 1'
#
loop_
_entity.id
_entity.type
_entity.pdbx_description
1 polymer ?
#
loop_
_entity_poly.entity_id
_entity_poly.type
_entity_poly.pdbx_seq_one_letter_code
_entity_poly.pdbx_strand_id
1 'polypeptide(L)'
;MTLTQPEPTASKKTDTDTLLTLCQAAIAKRHEEIRKQDREDDEQAVRHARTAAQVVFGEDAANSLGTWLPSPDMPENTYQAFVELVPNTSLIYTVRRTAGFGAFEVLAHCGRCSQQMTTRIKTLPELAGALHKAGVR
;
A
#
# COMPACT_ATOMS: atom_id res chain seq x y z
N MET A 1 13.54 71.36 27.11
CA MET A 1 13.17 70.71 25.85
C MET A 1 13.63 69.27 25.95
N THR A 2 12.69 68.34 26.14
CA THR A 2 13.01 66.92 26.31
C THR A 2 12.36 66.21 25.13
N LEU A 3 13.15 65.76 24.16
CA LEU A 3 12.66 65.04 23.00
C LEU A 3 12.31 63.61 23.46
N THR A 4 11.01 63.34 23.42
CA THR A 4 10.41 62.02 23.61
C THR A 4 10.95 61.06 22.55
N GLN A 5 11.46 59.92 22.98
CA GLN A 5 11.83 58.80 22.11
C GLN A 5 10.55 58.05 21.73
N PRO A 6 10.22 57.84 20.44
CA PRO A 6 9.25 56.84 20.05
C PRO A 6 9.99 55.54 19.74
N GLU A 7 9.84 54.53 20.59
CA GLU A 7 9.77 53.16 20.08
C GLU A 7 8.28 52.85 19.87
N PRO A 8 7.89 52.40 18.67
CA PRO A 8 7.79 50.96 18.51
C PRO A 8 8.15 50.53 17.08
N THR A 9 9.27 49.83 16.89
CA THR A 9 9.42 48.98 15.70
C THR A 9 8.64 47.69 15.94
N ALA A 10 7.32 47.80 15.85
CA ALA A 10 6.46 46.65 15.60
C ALA A 10 7.08 45.89 14.43
N SER A 11 7.52 44.66 14.70
CA SER A 11 8.06 43.73 13.71
C SER A 11 6.99 43.55 12.63
N LYS A 12 7.14 44.27 11.51
CA LYS A 12 6.29 44.12 10.34
C LYS A 12 6.56 42.71 9.80
N LYS A 13 5.64 41.77 10.02
CA LYS A 13 5.53 40.58 9.18
C LYS A 13 5.51 41.09 7.74
N THR A 14 6.54 40.80 6.98
CA THR A 14 6.60 41.24 5.59
C THR A 14 5.57 40.46 4.79
N ASP A 15 5.03 41.04 3.73
CA ASP A 15 4.13 40.31 2.82
C ASP A 15 4.79 39.01 2.33
N THR A 16 6.12 38.99 2.24
CA THR A 16 6.95 37.81 1.99
C THR A 16 6.81 36.73 3.07
N ASP A 17 6.85 37.07 4.35
CA ASP A 17 6.65 36.09 5.45
C ASP A 17 5.25 35.50 5.42
N THR A 18 4.26 36.33 5.08
CA THR A 18 2.87 35.90 4.92
C THR A 18 2.72 34.94 3.74
N LEU A 19 3.34 35.26 2.59
CA LEU A 19 3.36 34.37 1.42
C LEU A 19 4.06 33.04 1.71
N LEU A 20 5.22 33.07 2.38
CA LEU A 20 5.94 31.84 2.78
C LEU A 20 5.08 30.96 3.70
N THR A 21 4.38 31.56 4.65
CA THR A 21 3.47 30.84 5.57
C THR A 21 2.32 30.18 4.79
N LEU A 22 1.70 30.91 3.85
CA LEU A 22 0.62 30.37 3.01
C LEU A 22 1.12 29.25 2.09
N CYS A 23 2.31 29.37 1.51
CA CYS A 23 2.92 28.32 0.71
C CYS A 23 3.20 27.05 1.53
N GLN A 24 3.74 27.18 2.74
CA GLN A 24 3.97 26.03 3.63
C GLN A 24 2.66 25.35 4.03
N ALA A 25 1.62 26.13 4.34
CA ALA A 25 0.30 25.59 4.64
C ALA A 25 -0.31 24.84 3.45
N ALA A 26 -0.16 25.37 2.23
CA ALA A 26 -0.62 24.71 1.01
C ALA A 26 0.13 23.39 0.74
N ILE A 27 1.44 23.37 0.95
CA ILE A 27 2.26 22.14 0.81
C ILE A 27 1.85 21.10 1.86
N ALA A 28 1.69 21.51 3.12
CA ALA A 28 1.26 20.62 4.20
C ALA A 28 -0.12 20.01 3.90
N LYS A 29 -1.08 20.83 3.46
CA LYS A 29 -2.42 20.37 3.08
C LYS A 29 -2.37 19.37 1.92
N ARG A 30 -1.57 19.65 0.89
CA ARG A 30 -1.41 18.72 -0.24
C ARG A 30 -0.81 17.39 0.19
N HIS A 31 0.18 17.40 1.08
CA HIS A 31 0.74 16.16 1.63
C HIS A 31 -0.28 15.36 2.45
N GLU A 32 -1.15 16.05 3.20
CA GLU A 32 -2.23 15.39 3.93
C GLU A 32 -3.25 14.74 3.00
N GLU A 33 -3.64 15.43 1.93
CA GLU A 33 -4.54 14.90 0.89
C GLU A 33 -3.95 13.67 0.20
N ILE A 34 -2.65 13.70 -0.16
CA ILE A 34 -1.95 12.55 -0.75
C ILE A 34 -1.95 11.37 0.23
N ARG A 35 -1.55 11.59 1.49
CA ARG A 35 -1.55 10.52 2.52
C ARG A 35 -2.93 9.94 2.79
N LYS A 36 -3.98 10.74 2.59
CA LYS A 36 -5.35 10.26 2.72
C LYS A 36 -5.72 9.37 1.53
N GLN A 37 -5.39 9.81 0.32
CA GLN A 37 -5.59 9.01 -0.89
C GLN A 37 -4.82 7.68 -0.83
N ASP A 38 -3.56 7.70 -0.40
CA ASP A 38 -2.74 6.50 -0.28
C ASP A 38 -3.39 5.48 0.68
N ARG A 39 -3.92 5.96 1.81
CA ARG A 39 -4.64 5.10 2.77
C ARG A 39 -5.92 4.51 2.17
N GLU A 40 -6.67 5.30 1.42
CA GLU A 40 -7.87 4.82 0.73
C GLU A 40 -7.53 3.77 -0.34
N ASP A 41 -6.44 3.97 -1.07
CA ASP A 41 -5.95 3.03 -2.09
C ASP A 41 -5.47 1.70 -1.45
N ASP A 42 -4.75 1.77 -0.34
CA ASP A 42 -4.31 0.61 0.45
C ASP A 42 -5.51 -0.22 0.93
N GLU A 43 -6.51 0.45 1.51
CA GLU A 43 -7.74 -0.20 1.99
C GLU A 43 -8.52 -0.86 0.84
N GLN A 44 -8.57 -0.21 -0.32
CA GLN A 44 -9.20 -0.80 -1.52
C GLN A 44 -8.44 -2.03 -2.00
N ALA A 45 -7.11 -1.99 -2.04
CA ALA A 45 -6.30 -3.12 -2.47
C ALA A 45 -6.51 -4.35 -1.60
N VAL A 46 -6.49 -4.17 -0.28
CA VAL A 46 -6.78 -5.25 0.68
C VAL A 46 -8.20 -5.77 0.50
N ARG A 47 -9.18 -4.89 0.33
CA ARG A 47 -10.59 -5.28 0.13
C ARG A 47 -10.76 -6.13 -1.14
N HIS A 48 -10.18 -5.69 -2.26
CA HIS A 48 -10.23 -6.43 -3.51
C HIS A 48 -9.61 -7.82 -3.40
N ALA A 49 -8.45 -7.93 -2.74
CA ALA A 49 -7.78 -9.21 -2.53
C ALA A 49 -8.60 -10.17 -1.67
N ARG A 50 -9.17 -9.68 -0.56
CA ARG A 50 -10.03 -10.48 0.32
C ARG A 50 -11.28 -10.99 -0.41
N THR A 51 -11.98 -10.11 -1.11
CA THR A 51 -13.17 -10.49 -1.89
C THR A 51 -12.82 -11.52 -2.97
N ALA A 52 -11.73 -11.30 -3.71
CA ALA A 52 -11.28 -12.24 -4.73
C ALA A 52 -10.88 -13.59 -4.11
N ALA A 53 -10.23 -13.58 -2.95
CA ALA A 53 -9.82 -14.80 -2.27
C ALA A 53 -11.05 -15.60 -1.80
N GLN A 54 -12.08 -14.93 -1.29
CA GLN A 54 -13.35 -15.57 -0.92
C GLN A 54 -14.04 -16.21 -2.13
N VAL A 55 -14.02 -15.55 -3.29
CA VAL A 55 -14.62 -16.08 -4.53
C VAL A 55 -13.84 -17.27 -5.07
N VAL A 56 -12.50 -17.21 -5.07
CA VAL A 56 -11.65 -18.22 -5.70
C VAL A 56 -11.40 -19.42 -4.78
N PHE A 57 -11.24 -19.18 -3.49
CA PHE A 57 -10.86 -20.20 -2.51
C PHE A 57 -12.00 -20.60 -1.57
N GLY A 58 -13.11 -19.87 -1.54
CA GLY A 58 -14.15 -20.03 -0.53
C GLY A 58 -13.85 -19.23 0.74
N GLU A 59 -14.91 -18.92 1.49
CA GLU A 59 -14.86 -18.03 2.65
C GLU A 59 -13.92 -18.54 3.75
N ASP A 60 -14.07 -19.80 4.17
CA ASP A 60 -13.27 -20.40 5.24
C ASP A 60 -11.78 -20.44 4.90
N ALA A 61 -11.45 -20.83 3.66
CA ALA A 61 -10.07 -20.88 3.21
C ALA A 61 -9.47 -19.47 3.13
N ALA A 62 -10.20 -18.51 2.56
CA ALA A 62 -9.74 -17.13 2.44
C ALA A 62 -9.46 -16.47 3.80
N ASN A 63 -10.28 -16.78 4.81
CA ASN A 63 -10.09 -16.32 6.19
C ASN A 63 -8.89 -17.00 6.87
N SER A 64 -8.56 -18.24 6.47
CA SER A 64 -7.44 -19.02 7.01
C SER A 64 -6.08 -18.66 6.40
N LEU A 65 -6.05 -17.93 5.26
CA LEU A 65 -4.79 -17.52 4.61
C LEU A 65 -3.96 -16.55 5.44
N GLY A 66 -4.58 -15.82 6.39
CA GLY A 66 -3.92 -14.85 7.25
C GLY A 66 -4.33 -13.40 6.97
N THR A 67 -3.48 -12.46 7.41
CA THR A 67 -3.75 -11.03 7.28
C THR A 67 -3.25 -10.50 5.94
N TRP A 68 -4.18 -10.01 5.12
CA TRP A 68 -3.85 -9.28 3.90
C TRP A 68 -3.31 -7.89 4.21
N LEU A 69 -2.21 -7.54 3.56
CA LEU A 69 -1.53 -6.26 3.66
C LEU A 69 -1.43 -5.61 2.28
N PRO A 70 -1.50 -4.27 2.18
CA PRO A 70 -1.25 -3.57 0.93
C PRO A 70 0.20 -3.82 0.49
N SER A 71 0.43 -3.90 -0.82
CA SER A 71 1.80 -3.97 -1.34
C SER A 71 2.52 -2.63 -1.10
N PRO A 72 3.75 -2.63 -0.57
CA PRO A 72 4.51 -1.39 -0.39
C PRO A 72 4.91 -0.74 -1.72
N ASP A 73 4.91 -1.52 -2.81
CA ASP A 73 5.18 -1.06 -4.15
C ASP A 73 4.01 -1.47 -5.05
N MET A 74 3.05 -0.56 -5.22
CA MET A 74 1.89 -0.77 -6.09
C MET A 74 2.20 -0.25 -7.50
N PRO A 75 2.22 -1.13 -8.53
CA PRO A 75 2.38 -0.68 -9.90
C PRO A 75 1.29 0.31 -10.32
N GLU A 76 1.63 1.26 -11.19
CA GLU A 76 0.67 2.26 -11.70
C GLU A 76 -0.63 1.61 -12.20
N ASN A 77 -1.77 2.21 -11.85
CA ASN A 77 -3.10 1.76 -12.24
C ASN A 77 -3.47 0.34 -11.78
N THR A 78 -2.79 -0.18 -10.76
CA THR A 78 -3.17 -1.43 -10.12
C THR A 78 -3.52 -1.23 -8.65
N TYR A 79 -4.27 -2.18 -8.13
CA TYR A 79 -4.34 -2.49 -6.71
C TYR A 79 -3.61 -3.79 -6.49
N GLN A 80 -2.71 -3.81 -5.51
CA GLN A 80 -1.96 -4.99 -5.15
C GLN A 80 -1.94 -5.15 -3.64
N ALA A 81 -2.23 -6.35 -3.18
CA ALA A 81 -2.11 -6.74 -1.79
C ALA A 81 -1.49 -8.13 -1.71
N PHE A 82 -0.87 -8.43 -0.58
CA PHE A 82 -0.25 -9.72 -0.34
C PHE A 82 -0.64 -10.26 1.03
N VAL A 83 -0.49 -11.57 1.18
CA VAL A 83 -0.54 -12.26 2.46
C VAL A 83 0.65 -13.20 2.54
N GLU A 84 1.38 -13.15 3.64
CA GLU A 84 2.46 -14.10 3.90
C GLU A 84 1.82 -15.42 4.34
N LEU A 85 2.05 -16.49 3.57
CA LEU A 85 1.49 -17.81 3.88
C LEU A 85 2.39 -18.54 4.87
N VAL A 86 3.69 -18.50 4.60
CA VAL A 86 4.77 -19.03 5.44
C VAL A 86 6.04 -18.20 5.19
N PRO A 87 7.08 -18.32 6.03
CA PRO A 87 8.31 -17.55 5.83
C PRO A 87 8.86 -17.66 4.41
N ASN A 88 9.13 -16.52 3.78
CA ASN A 88 9.63 -16.39 2.40
C ASN A 88 8.66 -16.84 1.30
N THR A 89 7.39 -17.10 1.61
CA THR A 89 6.36 -17.43 0.62
C THR A 89 5.11 -16.59 0.83
N SER A 90 4.80 -15.76 -0.14
CA SER A 90 3.64 -14.86 -0.10
C SER A 90 2.69 -15.15 -1.25
N LEU A 91 1.39 -15.01 -0.99
CA LEU A 91 0.38 -14.94 -2.03
C LEU A 91 0.10 -13.47 -2.33
N ILE A 92 0.27 -13.08 -3.58
CA ILE A 92 0.05 -11.73 -4.07
C ILE A 92 -1.21 -11.74 -4.94
N TYR A 93 -2.09 -10.78 -4.72
CA TYR A 93 -3.22 -10.51 -5.59
C TYR A 93 -3.01 -9.17 -6.29
N THR A 94 -3.11 -9.17 -7.62
CA THR A 94 -2.97 -7.97 -8.44
C THR A 94 -4.20 -7.79 -9.32
N VAL A 95 -4.82 -6.61 -9.28
CA VAL A 95 -5.95 -6.23 -10.14
C VAL A 95 -5.74 -4.83 -10.72
N ARG A 96 -6.14 -4.60 -11.96
CA ARG A 96 -6.13 -3.23 -12.51
C ARG A 96 -7.29 -2.43 -11.91
N ARG A 97 -7.07 -1.14 -11.59
CA ARG A 97 -8.10 -0.26 -11.03
C ARG A 97 -9.35 -0.14 -11.91
N THR A 98 -9.20 -0.39 -13.21
CA THR A 98 -10.28 -0.33 -14.21
C THR A 98 -10.89 -1.68 -14.57
N ALA A 99 -10.33 -2.80 -14.07
CA ALA A 99 -10.77 -4.14 -14.44
C ALA A 99 -11.59 -4.80 -13.32
N GLY A 100 -12.51 -5.68 -13.70
CA GLY A 100 -13.32 -6.45 -12.75
C GLY A 100 -12.63 -7.69 -12.17
N PHE A 101 -11.53 -8.16 -12.77
CA PHE A 101 -10.88 -9.43 -12.37
C PHE A 101 -9.35 -9.28 -12.27
N GLY A 102 -8.79 -9.74 -11.15
CA GLY A 102 -7.35 -9.78 -10.90
C GLY A 102 -6.75 -11.19 -11.04
N ALA A 103 -5.48 -11.30 -10.68
CA ALA A 103 -4.72 -12.54 -10.71
C ALA A 103 -4.08 -12.80 -9.34
N PHE A 104 -4.04 -14.07 -8.93
CA PHE A 104 -3.26 -14.54 -7.79
C PHE A 104 -1.92 -15.11 -8.24
N GLU A 105 -0.87 -14.79 -7.53
CA GLU A 105 0.49 -15.27 -7.77
C GLU A 105 1.15 -15.66 -6.45
N VAL A 106 1.69 -16.86 -6.37
CA VAL A 106 2.54 -17.28 -5.26
C VAL A 106 3.96 -16.88 -5.59
N LEU A 107 4.54 -16.05 -4.75
CA LEU A 107 5.95 -15.67 -4.77
C LEU A 107 6.67 -16.43 -3.66
N ALA A 108 7.57 -17.32 -4.06
CA ALA A 108 8.44 -18.04 -3.13
C ALA A 108 9.90 -17.61 -3.33
N HIS A 109 10.59 -17.30 -2.24
CA HIS A 109 12.00 -16.96 -2.24
C HIS A 109 12.84 -18.05 -1.58
N CYS A 110 13.82 -18.57 -2.31
CA CYS A 110 14.76 -19.55 -1.78
C CYS A 110 15.97 -18.86 -1.15
N GLY A 111 16.02 -18.78 0.19
CA GLY A 111 17.13 -18.16 0.90
C GLY A 111 18.51 -18.82 0.71
N ARG A 112 18.59 -20.03 0.11
CA ARG A 112 19.86 -20.71 -0.19
C ARG A 112 20.49 -20.28 -1.51
N CYS A 113 19.69 -20.04 -2.54
CA CYS A 113 20.17 -19.67 -3.87
C CYS A 113 19.73 -18.26 -4.31
N SER A 114 19.03 -17.54 -3.43
CA SER A 114 18.45 -16.21 -3.67
C SER A 114 17.53 -16.13 -4.89
N GLN A 115 17.05 -17.27 -5.41
CA GLN A 115 16.13 -17.30 -6.54
C GLN A 115 14.70 -17.05 -6.09
N GLN A 116 13.96 -16.33 -6.92
CA GLN A 116 12.52 -16.13 -6.78
C GLN A 116 11.77 -17.02 -7.78
N MET A 117 10.70 -17.64 -7.31
CA MET A 117 9.78 -18.40 -8.15
C MET A 117 8.38 -17.80 -8.03
N THR A 118 7.79 -17.46 -9.18
CA THR A 118 6.43 -16.93 -9.25
C THR A 118 5.54 -17.93 -9.96
N THR A 119 4.44 -18.34 -9.32
CA THR A 119 3.46 -19.27 -9.89
C THR A 119 2.07 -18.65 -9.86
N ARG A 120 1.42 -18.55 -11.02
CA ARG A 120 0.05 -18.04 -11.09
C ARG A 120 -0.94 -19.10 -10.62
N ILE A 121 -1.89 -18.67 -9.78
CA ILE A 121 -2.90 -19.51 -9.14
C ILE A 121 -4.30 -19.07 -9.56
N LYS A 122 -5.16 -20.05 -9.82
CA LYS A 122 -6.58 -19.85 -10.12
C LYS A 122 -7.49 -20.68 -9.23
N THR A 123 -6.95 -21.65 -8.49
CA THR A 123 -7.75 -22.57 -7.68
C THR A 123 -7.02 -22.96 -6.38
N LEU A 124 -7.76 -23.46 -5.40
CA LEU A 124 -7.19 -24.00 -4.15
C LEU A 124 -6.18 -25.15 -4.37
N PRO A 125 -6.45 -26.16 -5.22
CA PRO A 125 -5.49 -27.23 -5.49
C PRO A 125 -4.19 -26.72 -6.11
N GLU A 126 -4.27 -25.70 -6.99
CA GLU A 126 -3.08 -25.06 -7.54
C GLU A 126 -2.25 -24.36 -6.45
N LEU A 127 -2.92 -23.69 -5.50
CA LEU A 127 -2.26 -23.06 -4.36
C LEU A 127 -1.51 -24.09 -3.51
N ALA A 128 -2.19 -25.18 -3.12
CA ALA A 128 -1.58 -26.26 -2.35
C ALA A 128 -0.39 -26.90 -3.09
N GLY A 129 -0.54 -27.13 -4.40
CA GLY A 129 0.54 -27.64 -5.25
C GLY A 129 1.74 -26.69 -5.36
N ALA A 130 1.49 -25.38 -5.43
CA ALA A 130 2.55 -24.37 -5.44
C ALA A 130 3.30 -24.31 -4.10
N LEU A 131 2.58 -24.38 -2.98
CA LEU A 131 3.18 -24.42 -1.64
C LEU A 131 4.05 -25.68 -1.45
N HIS A 132 3.57 -26.84 -1.87
CA HIS A 132 4.34 -28.08 -1.81
C HIS A 132 5.63 -28.00 -2.65
N LYS A 133 5.58 -27.40 -3.86
CA LYS A 133 6.77 -27.15 -4.69
C LYS A 133 7.74 -26.16 -4.05
N ALA A 134 7.24 -25.18 -3.31
CA ALA A 134 8.05 -24.25 -2.52
C ALA A 134 8.68 -24.89 -1.27
N GLY A 135 8.40 -26.18 -1.00
CA GLY A 135 8.96 -26.92 0.13
C GLY A 135 8.17 -26.74 1.43
N VAL A 136 6.97 -26.18 1.35
CA VAL A 136 6.03 -26.02 2.47
C VAL A 136 5.28 -27.34 2.63
N ARG A 137 5.41 -27.95 3.82
CA ARG A 137 4.77 -29.24 4.15
C ARG A 137 3.51 -29.05 4.96
#